data_AF-A0YSE1-F1
#
_entry.id   AF-A0YSE1-F1
#
_cell.length_a   1.000
_cell.length_b   1.000
_cell.length_c   1.000
_cell.angle_alpha   90.00
_cell.angle_beta   90.00
_cell.angle_gamma   90.00
#
_symmetry.space_group_name_H-M   'P 1'
#
loop_
_entity.id
_entity.type
_entity.pdbx_description
1 polymer ?
#
loop_
_entity_poly.entity_id
_entity_poly.type
_entity_poly.pdbx_seq_one_letter_code
_entity_poly.pdbx_strand_id
1 'polypeptide(L)'
;MKATTSRQFPSLAAWSVKLIGTILIVSSLVDYLILLVPPNLLNRAWQLNVTSQLVDRGIVPMVGMGLVLIGFWMDTVTSGGTQKPTKPFVDLRFWIAILASLLGLLYLLLFPLHLNNTRIARSEALSQINQQATQAETQLETQLGSNQFQQQVEQRKTLLRNQFSSVIDNEEQLNQLLAREDLPQQVKDILEESKTNPQALDQFLEQQADNLPTQLLTQIRERKQELEQQAKTRSLKSSLQTGISSLLLAIGYIGIGWTGLKTVGILGGGRRKPSAG
;
A
#
# COMPACT_ATOMS: atom_id res chain seq x y z
N MET A 1 55.98 8.45 37.40
CA MET A 1 54.97 7.36 37.41
C MET A 1 54.26 7.37 36.06
N LYS A 2 54.31 6.26 35.31
CA LYS A 2 53.62 6.13 34.01
C LYS A 2 52.13 5.90 34.28
N ALA A 3 51.27 6.78 33.78
CA ALA A 3 49.84 6.52 33.72
C ALA A 3 49.55 5.53 32.58
N THR A 4 49.41 4.26 32.92
CA THR A 4 48.81 3.24 32.05
C THR A 4 47.32 3.19 32.33
N THR A 5 46.53 4.06 31.68
CA THR A 5 45.08 4.00 31.77
C THR A 5 44.44 4.20 30.40
N SER A 6 43.56 3.24 30.06
CA SER A 6 42.50 3.24 29.04
C SER A 6 42.86 3.34 27.54
N ARG A 7 43.40 2.25 26.96
CA ARG A 7 43.31 1.98 25.50
C ARG A 7 42.43 0.78 25.11
N GLN A 8 41.84 0.05 26.06
CA GLN A 8 41.10 -1.19 25.77
C GLN A 8 39.63 -0.97 25.36
N PHE A 9 38.93 0.00 25.97
CA PHE A 9 37.51 0.28 25.68
C PHE A 9 37.16 0.63 24.22
N PRO A 10 37.99 1.39 23.46
CA PRO A 10 37.66 1.74 22.08
C PRO A 10 37.66 0.53 21.12
N SER A 11 38.50 -0.47 21.40
CA SER A 11 38.63 -1.67 20.55
C SER A 11 37.43 -2.61 20.66
N LEU A 12 36.88 -2.77 21.87
CA LEU A 12 35.69 -3.59 22.10
C LEU A 12 34.44 -2.94 21.50
N ALA A 13 34.31 -1.61 21.64
CA ALA A 13 33.21 -0.87 21.04
C ALA A 13 33.21 -0.97 19.51
N ALA A 14 34.37 -0.75 18.87
CA ALA A 14 34.50 -0.87 17.42
C ALA A 14 34.20 -2.29 16.92
N TRP A 15 34.65 -3.32 17.65
CA TRP A 15 34.34 -4.72 17.34
C TRP A 15 32.85 -5.02 17.46
N SER A 16 32.19 -4.63 18.55
CA SER A 16 30.76 -4.83 18.77
C SER A 16 29.91 -4.16 17.69
N VAL A 17 30.25 -2.91 17.31
CA VAL A 17 29.53 -2.17 16.25
C VAL A 17 29.65 -2.89 14.90
N LYS A 18 30.83 -3.39 14.54
CA LYS A 18 31.02 -4.19 13.32
C LYS A 18 30.25 -5.50 13.37
N LEU A 19 30.25 -6.19 14.51
CA LEU A 19 29.54 -7.46 14.68
C LEU A 19 28.03 -7.26 14.49
N ILE A 20 27.45 -6.27 15.18
CA ILE A 20 26.03 -5.92 15.05
C ILE A 20 25.70 -5.56 13.59
N GLY A 21 26.50 -4.70 12.97
CA GLY A 21 26.30 -4.32 11.57
C GLY A 21 26.36 -5.51 10.61
N THR A 22 27.31 -6.43 10.83
CA THR A 22 27.44 -7.65 10.03
C THR A 22 26.25 -8.58 10.20
N ILE A 23 25.76 -8.77 11.44
CA ILE A 23 24.57 -9.58 11.73
C ILE A 23 23.34 -8.99 11.02
N LEU A 24 23.15 -7.66 11.04
CA LEU A 24 22.02 -7.01 10.33
C LEU A 24 22.08 -7.24 8.82
N ILE A 25 23.27 -7.14 8.22
CA ILE A 25 23.44 -7.42 6.78
C ILE A 25 23.10 -8.88 6.49
N VAL A 26 23.68 -9.83 7.23
CA VAL A 26 23.45 -11.26 6.97
C VAL A 26 21.98 -11.64 7.19
N SER A 27 21.36 -11.18 8.29
CA SER A 27 19.96 -11.44 8.59
C SER A 27 19.03 -10.92 7.49
N SER A 28 19.25 -9.69 7.04
CA SER A 28 18.43 -9.11 5.96
C SER A 28 18.61 -9.83 4.62
N LEU A 29 19.82 -10.29 4.29
CA LEU A 29 20.06 -11.10 3.10
C LEU A 29 19.34 -12.45 3.16
N VAL A 30 19.33 -13.11 4.32
CA VAL A 30 18.57 -14.36 4.52
C VAL A 30 17.08 -14.11 4.34
N ASP A 31 16.54 -13.04 4.92
CA ASP A 31 15.14 -12.66 4.74
C ASP A 31 14.78 -12.40 3.27
N TYR A 32 15.69 -11.77 2.52
CA TYR A 32 15.51 -11.56 1.09
C TYR A 32 15.50 -12.88 0.32
N LEU A 33 16.39 -13.82 0.64
CA LEU A 33 16.39 -15.14 -0.01
C LEU A 33 15.11 -15.92 0.27
N ILE A 34 14.59 -15.86 1.49
CA ILE A 34 13.32 -16.50 1.87
C ILE A 34 12.15 -15.87 1.08
N LEU A 35 12.15 -14.54 0.93
CA LEU A 35 11.12 -13.81 0.18
C LEU A 35 11.02 -14.24 -1.29
N LEU A 36 12.13 -14.69 -1.89
CA LEU A 36 12.17 -15.12 -3.29
C LEU A 36 11.52 -16.49 -3.53
N VAL A 37 11.12 -17.22 -2.48
CA VAL A 37 10.57 -18.59 -2.57
C VAL A 37 9.06 -18.61 -2.27
N PRO A 38 8.21 -19.17 -3.14
CA PRO A 38 8.51 -19.74 -4.47
C PRO A 38 8.72 -18.64 -5.53
N PRO A 39 9.70 -18.78 -6.44
CA PRO A 39 9.98 -17.76 -7.44
C PRO A 39 8.89 -17.76 -8.53
N ASN A 40 8.22 -16.62 -8.71
CA ASN A 40 7.23 -16.44 -9.77
C ASN A 40 7.41 -15.11 -10.50
N LEU A 41 8.50 -15.03 -11.27
CA LEU A 41 8.88 -13.83 -12.02
C LEU A 41 7.88 -13.45 -13.12
N LEU A 42 6.92 -14.31 -13.50
CA LEU A 42 5.90 -13.97 -14.50
C LEU A 42 4.62 -13.41 -13.86
N ASN A 43 4.38 -13.69 -12.58
CA ASN A 43 3.19 -13.23 -11.89
C ASN A 43 3.39 -11.79 -11.36
N ARG A 44 2.56 -10.86 -11.84
CA ARG A 44 2.62 -9.44 -11.46
C ARG A 44 2.34 -9.22 -9.97
N ALA A 45 1.41 -9.97 -9.38
CA ALA A 45 1.10 -9.88 -7.96
C ALA A 45 2.30 -10.32 -7.11
N TRP A 46 3.01 -11.38 -7.53
CA TRP A 46 4.26 -11.79 -6.91
C TRP A 46 5.33 -10.69 -7.03
N GLN A 47 5.53 -10.14 -8.23
CA GLN A 47 6.50 -9.07 -8.45
C GLN A 47 6.21 -7.83 -7.59
N LEU A 48 4.94 -7.40 -7.51
CA LEU A 48 4.51 -6.26 -6.69
C LEU A 48 4.75 -6.52 -5.20
N ASN A 49 4.39 -7.71 -4.71
CA ASN A 49 4.57 -8.10 -3.32
C ASN A 49 6.06 -8.16 -2.92
N VAL A 50 6.88 -8.86 -3.71
CA VAL A 50 8.32 -8.96 -3.46
C VAL A 50 8.97 -7.58 -3.51
N THR A 51 8.62 -6.75 -4.51
CA THR A 51 9.17 -5.39 -4.61
C THR A 51 8.82 -4.54 -3.40
N SER A 52 7.55 -4.56 -2.96
CA SER A 52 7.11 -3.82 -1.76
C SER A 52 7.91 -4.27 -0.53
N GLN A 53 7.96 -5.57 -0.26
CA GLN A 53 8.65 -6.10 0.92
C GLN A 53 10.16 -5.83 0.90
N LEU A 54 10.80 -5.90 -0.27
CA LEU A 54 12.22 -5.62 -0.41
C LEU A 54 12.55 -4.14 -0.19
N VAL A 55 11.65 -3.25 -0.60
CA VAL A 55 11.76 -1.80 -0.36
C VAL A 55 11.48 -1.47 1.10
N ASP A 56 10.43 -2.04 1.69
CA ASP A 56 10.05 -1.79 3.09
C ASP A 56 11.14 -2.21 4.08
N ARG A 57 11.86 -3.31 3.78
CA ARG A 57 12.98 -3.82 4.59
C ARG A 57 14.34 -3.33 4.13
N GLY A 58 14.39 -2.54 3.06
CA GLY A 58 15.62 -2.09 2.39
C GLY A 58 16.55 -1.26 3.25
N ILE A 59 16.03 -0.65 4.32
CA ILE A 59 16.81 0.17 5.24
C ILE A 59 17.68 -0.67 6.19
N VAL A 60 17.27 -1.91 6.51
CA VAL A 60 17.97 -2.76 7.48
C VAL A 60 19.41 -3.09 7.04
N PRO A 61 19.67 -3.59 5.81
CA PRO A 61 21.04 -3.81 5.37
C PRO A 61 21.83 -2.50 5.28
N MET A 62 21.20 -1.38 4.91
CA MET A 62 21.86 -0.07 4.81
C MET A 62 22.39 0.38 6.18
N VAL A 63 21.56 0.27 7.23
CA VAL A 63 21.98 0.57 8.61
C VAL A 63 23.12 -0.37 9.03
N GLY A 64 23.01 -1.65 8.70
CA GLY A 64 24.08 -2.62 8.96
C GLY A 64 25.41 -2.22 8.33
N MET A 65 25.40 -1.79 7.05
CA MET A 65 26.59 -1.29 6.35
C MET A 65 27.14 -0.03 7.01
N GLY A 66 26.27 0.91 7.40
CA GLY A 66 26.65 2.12 8.11
C GLY A 66 27.38 1.82 9.42
N LEU A 67 26.85 0.88 10.22
CA LEU A 67 27.49 0.45 11.46
C LEU A 67 28.87 -0.16 11.21
N VAL A 68 29.01 -1.07 10.22
CA VAL A 68 30.32 -1.66 9.92
C VAL A 68 31.33 -0.58 9.52
N LEU A 69 30.94 0.37 8.67
CA LEU A 69 31.81 1.48 8.26
C LEU A 69 32.19 2.40 9.43
N ILE A 70 31.25 2.70 10.33
CA ILE A 70 31.52 3.46 11.57
C ILE A 70 32.51 2.71 12.45
N GLY A 71 32.36 1.40 12.62
CA GLY A 71 33.31 0.59 13.39
C GLY A 71 34.71 0.59 12.76
N PHE A 72 34.82 0.57 11.43
CA PHE A 72 36.13 0.73 10.78
C PHE A 72 36.71 2.12 10.99
N TRP A 73 35.89 3.16 10.96
CA TRP A 73 36.32 4.53 11.24
C TRP A 73 36.83 4.66 12.69
N MET A 74 36.14 4.08 13.67
CA MET A 74 36.59 4.05 15.08
C MET A 74 37.98 3.41 15.22
N ASP A 75 38.24 2.30 14.54
CA ASP A 75 39.57 1.66 14.54
C ASP A 75 40.65 2.57 13.95
N THR A 76 40.34 3.35 12.90
CA THR A 76 41.32 4.28 12.31
C THR A 76 41.70 5.42 13.23
N VAL A 77 40.71 5.98 13.94
CA VAL A 77 40.91 7.09 14.88
C VAL A 77 41.70 6.61 16.10
N THR A 78 41.39 5.41 16.60
CA THR A 78 42.03 4.85 17.80
C THR A 78 43.43 4.29 17.55
N SER A 79 43.71 3.84 16.33
CA SER A 79 45.03 3.30 15.92
C SER A 79 45.98 4.37 15.34
N GLY A 80 45.65 5.65 15.46
CA GLY A 80 46.51 6.75 15.00
C GLY A 80 46.72 6.82 13.49
N GLY A 81 45.74 6.38 12.69
CA GLY A 81 45.76 6.52 11.23
C GLY A 81 46.67 5.54 10.47
N THR A 82 47.33 4.60 11.14
CA THR A 82 48.19 3.59 10.49
C THR A 82 47.40 2.40 9.98
N GLN A 83 46.57 2.60 8.94
CA GLN A 83 45.99 1.45 8.22
C GLN A 83 47.05 0.80 7.33
N LYS A 84 47.39 -0.46 7.63
CA LYS A 84 48.18 -1.27 6.69
C LYS A 84 47.40 -1.39 5.38
N PRO A 85 48.03 -1.16 4.21
CA PRO A 85 47.39 -1.41 2.93
C PRO A 85 47.07 -2.91 2.86
N THR A 86 45.79 -3.24 2.93
CA THR A 86 45.28 -4.59 2.77
C THR A 86 44.82 -4.76 1.33
N LYS A 87 44.95 -5.97 0.78
CA LYS A 87 44.47 -6.26 -0.57
C LYS A 87 42.93 -6.07 -0.59
N PRO A 88 42.36 -5.46 -1.63
CA PRO A 88 40.93 -5.12 -1.71
C PRO A 88 40.02 -6.33 -1.44
N PHE A 89 40.35 -7.51 -1.96
CA PHE A 89 39.55 -8.73 -1.80
C PHE A 89 39.51 -9.31 -0.38
N VAL A 90 40.45 -8.92 0.49
CA VAL A 90 40.52 -9.34 1.90
C VAL A 90 39.82 -8.33 2.80
N ASP A 91 39.55 -7.13 2.31
CA ASP A 91 38.93 -6.05 3.07
C ASP A 91 37.40 -6.18 3.05
N LEU A 92 36.78 -6.31 4.21
CA LEU A 92 35.32 -6.34 4.36
C LEU A 92 34.67 -5.07 3.77
N ARG A 93 35.35 -3.91 3.81
CA ARG A 93 34.86 -2.66 3.23
C ARG A 93 34.62 -2.76 1.71
N PHE A 94 35.44 -3.55 1.02
CA PHE A 94 35.28 -3.79 -0.41
C PHE A 94 34.01 -4.59 -0.71
N TRP A 95 33.77 -5.67 0.05
CA TRP A 95 32.55 -6.48 -0.09
C TRP A 95 31.29 -5.70 0.24
N ILE A 96 31.34 -4.83 1.27
CA ILE A 96 30.24 -3.91 1.58
C ILE A 96 29.99 -2.93 0.44
N ALA A 97 31.04 -2.37 -0.16
CA ALA A 97 30.91 -1.44 -1.26
C ALA A 97 30.28 -2.10 -2.50
N ILE A 98 30.71 -3.32 -2.85
CA ILE A 98 30.10 -4.11 -3.94
C ILE A 98 28.64 -4.39 -3.64
N LEU A 99 28.34 -4.88 -2.44
CA LEU A 99 26.97 -5.21 -2.05
C LEU A 99 26.08 -3.97 -2.08
N ALA A 100 26.57 -2.83 -1.60
CA ALA A 100 25.87 -1.56 -1.67
C ALA A 100 25.62 -1.12 -3.11
N SER A 101 26.62 -1.20 -4.00
CA SER A 101 26.44 -0.89 -5.41
C SER A 101 25.41 -1.81 -6.09
N LEU A 102 25.42 -3.11 -5.77
CA LEU A 102 24.48 -4.09 -6.33
C LEU A 102 23.05 -3.82 -5.86
N LEU A 103 22.86 -3.60 -4.55
CA LEU A 103 21.56 -3.22 -3.99
C LEU A 103 21.07 -1.86 -4.50
N GLY A 104 21.97 -0.88 -4.65
CA GLY A 104 21.64 0.42 -5.21
C GLY A 104 21.12 0.32 -6.65
N LEU A 105 21.79 -0.48 -7.49
CA LEU A 105 21.33 -0.78 -8.85
C LEU A 105 20.00 -1.54 -8.84
N LEU A 106 19.84 -2.52 -7.94
CA LEU A 106 18.60 -3.27 -7.78
C LEU A 106 17.42 -2.34 -7.45
N TYR A 107 17.55 -1.48 -6.44
CA TYR A 107 16.50 -0.54 -6.06
C TYR A 107 16.20 0.50 -7.15
N LEU A 108 17.23 0.92 -7.90
CA LEU A 108 17.04 1.78 -9.07
C LEU A 108 16.19 1.10 -10.15
N LEU A 109 16.40 -0.20 -10.39
CA LEU A 109 15.67 -0.98 -11.40
C LEU A 109 14.25 -1.37 -10.94
N LEU A 110 14.06 -1.56 -9.64
CA LEU A 110 12.74 -1.84 -9.06
C LEU A 110 11.77 -0.66 -9.22
N PHE A 111 12.28 0.58 -9.25
CA PHE A 111 11.45 1.77 -9.43
C PHE A 111 10.62 1.75 -10.74
N PRO A 112 11.22 1.69 -11.95
CA PRO A 112 10.46 1.66 -13.19
C PRO A 112 9.59 0.40 -13.32
N LEU A 113 10.06 -0.75 -12.80
CA LEU A 113 9.33 -2.01 -12.81
C LEU A 113 8.04 -1.92 -11.96
N HIS A 114 8.13 -1.40 -10.74
CA HIS A 114 7.00 -1.26 -9.83
C HIS A 114 5.95 -0.29 -10.38
N LEU A 115 6.38 0.83 -10.96
CA LEU A 115 5.48 1.79 -11.60
C LEU A 115 4.72 1.18 -12.77
N ASN A 116 5.42 0.46 -13.65
CA ASN A 116 4.78 -0.19 -14.80
C ASN A 116 3.75 -1.24 -14.36
N ASN A 117 4.12 -2.10 -13.41
CA ASN A 117 3.22 -3.14 -12.90
C ASN A 117 2.01 -2.56 -12.17
N THR A 118 2.22 -1.51 -11.37
CA THR A 118 1.13 -0.84 -10.65
C THR A 118 0.14 -0.17 -11.62
N ARG A 119 0.65 0.41 -12.71
CA ARG A 119 -0.19 0.98 -13.77
C ARG A 119 -1.03 -0.09 -14.47
N ILE A 120 -0.42 -1.23 -14.82
CA ILE A 120 -1.12 -2.34 -15.47
C ILE A 120 -2.18 -2.91 -14.52
N ALA A 121 -1.82 -3.20 -13.27
CA ALA A 121 -2.75 -3.70 -12.27
C ALA A 121 -3.93 -2.75 -12.03
N ARG A 122 -3.69 -1.43 -12.01
CA ARG A 122 -4.76 -0.43 -11.95
C ARG A 122 -5.67 -0.50 -13.17
N SER A 123 -5.10 -0.62 -14.37
CA SER A 123 -5.88 -0.72 -15.61
C SER A 123 -6.74 -1.98 -15.64
N GLU A 124 -6.18 -3.12 -15.23
CA GLU A 124 -6.89 -4.39 -15.11
C GLU A 124 -8.05 -4.28 -14.10
N ALA A 125 -7.79 -3.70 -12.92
CA ALA A 125 -8.83 -3.48 -11.90
C ALA A 125 -9.95 -2.56 -12.40
N LEU A 126 -9.62 -1.44 -13.05
CA LEU A 126 -10.62 -0.54 -13.63
C LEU A 126 -11.43 -1.20 -14.74
N SER A 127 -10.78 -2.02 -15.57
CA SER A 127 -11.46 -2.79 -16.62
C SER A 127 -12.44 -3.81 -16.03
N GLN A 128 -12.03 -4.55 -14.98
CA GLN A 128 -12.90 -5.50 -14.29
C GLN A 128 -14.08 -4.80 -13.59
N ILE A 129 -13.84 -3.69 -12.90
CA ILE A 129 -14.91 -2.88 -12.27
C ILE A 129 -15.91 -2.41 -13.33
N ASN A 130 -15.42 -1.91 -14.47
CA ASN A 130 -16.30 -1.46 -15.55
C ASN A 130 -17.11 -2.61 -16.14
N GLN A 131 -16.48 -3.77 -16.40
CA GLN A 131 -17.18 -4.96 -16.89
C GLN A 131 -18.26 -5.45 -15.92
N GLN A 132 -17.94 -5.53 -14.62
CA GLN A 132 -18.89 -5.93 -13.59
C GLN A 132 -20.06 -4.96 -13.47
N ALA A 133 -19.79 -3.65 -13.51
CA ALA A 133 -20.84 -2.64 -13.47
C ALA A 133 -21.74 -2.70 -14.71
N THR A 134 -21.16 -2.82 -15.91
CA THR A 134 -21.95 -2.99 -17.15
C THR A 134 -22.78 -4.25 -17.12
N GLN A 135 -22.24 -5.39 -16.66
CA GLN A 135 -23.01 -6.62 -16.51
C GLN A 135 -24.16 -6.47 -15.51
N ALA A 136 -23.92 -5.80 -14.38
CA ALA A 136 -24.96 -5.53 -13.38
C ALA A 136 -26.05 -4.59 -13.94
N GLU A 137 -25.67 -3.54 -14.66
CA GLU A 137 -26.62 -2.63 -15.34
C GLU A 137 -27.47 -3.38 -16.37
N THR A 138 -26.86 -4.20 -17.23
CA THR A 138 -27.60 -4.99 -18.24
C THR A 138 -28.53 -6.04 -17.61
N GLN A 139 -28.07 -6.72 -16.55
CA GLN A 139 -28.91 -7.67 -15.81
C GLN A 139 -30.09 -6.97 -15.15
N LEU A 140 -29.86 -5.80 -14.55
CA LEU A 140 -30.91 -5.00 -13.96
C LEU A 140 -31.90 -4.53 -15.02
N GLU A 141 -31.45 -3.99 -16.15
CA GLU A 141 -32.31 -3.55 -17.25
C GLU A 141 -33.18 -4.70 -17.79
N THR A 142 -32.59 -5.90 -17.92
CA THR A 142 -33.34 -7.11 -18.32
C THR A 142 -34.39 -7.50 -17.28
N GLN A 143 -34.07 -7.38 -15.99
CA GLN A 143 -35.03 -7.66 -14.91
C GLN A 143 -36.13 -6.60 -14.87
N LEU A 144 -35.81 -5.32 -14.97
CA LEU A 144 -36.76 -4.20 -14.99
C LEU A 144 -37.78 -4.33 -16.13
N GLY A 145 -37.32 -4.78 -17.32
CA GLY A 145 -38.19 -5.06 -18.47
C GLY A 145 -38.98 -6.36 -18.38
N SER A 146 -38.76 -7.18 -17.35
CA SER A 146 -39.45 -8.47 -17.20
C SER A 146 -40.82 -8.31 -16.53
N ASN A 147 -41.81 -9.06 -17.01
CA ASN A 147 -43.14 -9.12 -16.39
C ASN A 147 -43.07 -9.62 -14.93
N GLN A 148 -42.06 -10.41 -14.57
CA GLN A 148 -41.87 -10.89 -13.20
C GLN A 148 -41.50 -9.77 -12.23
N PHE A 149 -40.66 -8.81 -12.65
CA PHE A 149 -40.30 -7.68 -11.81
C PHE A 149 -41.50 -6.76 -11.58
N GLN A 150 -42.25 -6.44 -12.64
CA GLN A 150 -43.49 -5.67 -12.51
C GLN A 150 -44.48 -6.35 -11.56
N GLN A 151 -44.66 -7.67 -11.68
CA GLN A 151 -45.50 -8.44 -10.75
C GLN A 151 -45.00 -8.39 -9.31
N GLN A 152 -43.69 -8.48 -9.07
CA GLN A 152 -43.14 -8.36 -7.71
C GLN A 152 -43.34 -6.97 -7.12
N VAL A 153 -43.16 -5.92 -7.93
CA VAL A 153 -43.39 -4.54 -7.51
C VAL A 153 -44.86 -4.34 -7.14
N GLU A 154 -45.80 -4.81 -7.98
CA GLU A 154 -47.24 -4.74 -7.70
C GLU A 154 -47.66 -5.55 -6.47
N GLN A 155 -47.10 -6.76 -6.29
CA GLN A 155 -47.34 -7.57 -5.09
C GLN A 155 -46.84 -6.86 -3.83
N ARG A 156 -45.64 -6.28 -3.86
CA ARG A 156 -45.12 -5.49 -2.75
C ARG A 156 -45.99 -4.27 -2.48
N LYS A 157 -46.35 -3.52 -3.52
CA LYS A 157 -47.24 -2.34 -3.43
C LYS A 157 -48.54 -2.71 -2.73
N THR A 158 -49.18 -3.82 -3.12
CA THR A 158 -50.41 -4.34 -2.50
C THR A 158 -50.20 -4.74 -1.04
N LEU A 159 -49.12 -5.44 -0.72
CA LEU A 159 -48.79 -5.83 0.67
C LEU A 159 -48.52 -4.62 1.57
N LEU A 160 -47.81 -3.61 1.06
CA LEU A 160 -47.54 -2.36 1.76
C LEU A 160 -48.84 -1.57 1.95
N ARG A 161 -49.66 -1.46 0.89
CA ARG A 161 -50.98 -0.82 0.94
C ARG A 161 -51.85 -1.42 2.05
N ASN A 162 -51.97 -2.75 2.09
CA ASN A 162 -52.77 -3.44 3.10
C ASN A 162 -52.24 -3.26 4.53
N GLN A 163 -50.91 -3.21 4.69
CA GLN A 163 -50.31 -2.91 5.99
C GLN A 163 -50.62 -1.48 6.43
N PHE A 164 -50.39 -0.49 5.56
CA PHE A 164 -50.69 0.90 5.88
C PHE A 164 -52.18 1.14 6.10
N SER A 165 -53.07 0.57 5.29
CA SER A 165 -54.52 0.70 5.49
C SER A 165 -54.97 0.08 6.80
N SER A 166 -54.45 -1.09 7.18
CA SER A 166 -54.78 -1.72 8.47
C SER A 166 -54.37 -0.88 9.68
N VAL A 167 -53.26 -0.13 9.56
CA VAL A 167 -52.80 0.79 10.60
C VAL A 167 -53.64 2.07 10.58
N ILE A 168 -53.99 2.61 9.41
CA ILE A 168 -54.83 3.80 9.27
C ILE A 168 -56.23 3.58 9.83
N ASP A 169 -56.81 2.39 9.60
CA ASP A 169 -58.13 1.99 10.10
C ASP A 169 -58.14 1.77 11.64
N ASN A 170 -56.98 1.64 12.28
CA ASN A 170 -56.84 1.42 13.71
C ASN A 170 -56.22 2.65 14.42
N GLU A 171 -57.08 3.52 14.95
CA GLU A 171 -56.66 4.80 15.57
C GLU A 171 -55.63 4.63 16.70
N GLU A 172 -55.69 3.56 17.50
CA GLU A 172 -54.70 3.32 18.56
C GLU A 172 -53.31 3.02 17.97
N GLN A 173 -53.23 2.18 16.94
CA GLN A 173 -51.96 1.82 16.30
C GLN A 173 -51.37 2.98 15.50
N LEU A 174 -52.22 3.76 14.84
CA LEU A 174 -51.82 4.95 14.10
C LEU A 174 -51.22 6.01 15.02
N ASN A 175 -51.88 6.32 16.14
CA ASN A 175 -51.37 7.31 17.10
C ASN A 175 -50.07 6.83 17.76
N GLN A 176 -49.90 5.53 17.99
CA GLN A 176 -48.64 4.94 18.46
C GLN A 176 -47.51 5.05 17.43
N LEU A 177 -47.80 4.87 16.13
CA LEU A 177 -46.80 5.05 15.06
C LEU A 177 -46.44 6.52 14.84
N LEU A 178 -47.41 7.43 14.86
CA LEU A 178 -47.14 8.87 14.70
C LEU A 178 -46.31 9.43 15.86
N ALA A 179 -46.47 8.87 17.07
CA ALA A 179 -45.70 9.22 18.27
C ALA A 179 -44.25 8.69 18.27
N ARG A 180 -43.87 7.82 17.33
CA ARG A 180 -42.50 7.31 17.21
C ARG A 180 -41.55 8.36 16.61
N GLU A 181 -40.42 8.62 17.26
CA GLU A 181 -39.39 9.56 16.76
C GLU A 181 -38.59 9.01 15.57
N ASP A 182 -38.51 7.70 15.40
CA ASP A 182 -37.72 7.04 14.36
C ASP A 182 -38.40 6.98 12.98
N LEU A 183 -39.67 7.39 12.89
CA LEU A 183 -40.42 7.38 11.63
C LEU A 183 -40.05 8.59 10.75
N PRO A 184 -39.70 8.39 9.47
CA PRO A 184 -39.42 9.49 8.54
C PRO A 184 -40.61 10.45 8.43
N GLN A 185 -40.33 11.76 8.45
CA GLN A 185 -41.36 12.80 8.43
C GLN A 185 -42.35 12.66 7.26
N GLN A 186 -41.83 12.34 6.06
CA GLN A 186 -42.64 12.11 4.85
C GLN A 186 -43.65 10.97 5.01
N VAL A 187 -43.32 9.94 5.78
CA VAL A 187 -44.23 8.82 6.03
C VAL A 187 -45.32 9.26 7.00
N LYS A 188 -44.98 10.04 8.04
CA LYS A 188 -45.96 10.60 8.98
C LYS A 188 -46.98 11.51 8.28
N ASP A 189 -46.50 12.41 7.43
CA ASP A 189 -47.34 13.34 6.68
C ASP A 189 -48.32 12.58 5.77
N ILE A 190 -47.85 11.54 5.07
CA ILE A 190 -48.71 10.69 4.23
C ILE A 190 -49.70 9.88 5.06
N LEU A 191 -49.32 9.36 6.24
CA LEU A 191 -50.25 8.64 7.13
C LEU A 191 -51.35 9.56 7.69
N GLU A 192 -51.03 10.82 7.94
CA GLU A 192 -52.01 11.82 8.39
C GLU A 192 -52.92 12.29 7.25
N GLU A 193 -52.36 12.53 6.06
CA GLU A 193 -53.12 12.90 4.87
C GLU A 193 -54.05 11.76 4.41
N SER A 194 -53.59 10.51 4.52
CA SER A 194 -54.36 9.33 4.13
C SER A 194 -55.54 9.02 5.05
N LYS A 195 -55.65 9.64 6.23
CA LYS A 195 -56.90 9.66 7.03
C LYS A 195 -58.05 10.31 6.27
N THR A 196 -57.75 11.36 5.51
CA THR A 196 -58.74 12.21 4.83
C THR A 196 -58.82 11.90 3.34
N ASN A 197 -57.71 11.45 2.75
CA ASN A 197 -57.59 11.12 1.34
C ASN A 197 -56.88 9.77 1.13
N PRO A 198 -57.61 8.65 0.96
CA PRO A 198 -57.00 7.35 0.74
C PRO A 198 -56.16 7.26 -0.55
N GLN A 199 -56.31 8.21 -1.49
CA GLN A 199 -55.50 8.27 -2.71
C GLN A 199 -54.07 8.78 -2.47
N ALA A 200 -53.81 9.52 -1.38
CA ALA A 200 -52.48 10.04 -1.07
C ALA A 200 -51.47 8.90 -0.82
N LEU A 201 -51.92 7.82 -0.15
CA LEU A 201 -51.13 6.61 0.07
C LEU A 201 -50.82 5.90 -1.26
N ASP A 202 -51.81 5.79 -2.15
CA ASP A 202 -51.63 5.15 -3.46
C ASP A 202 -50.61 5.93 -4.31
N GLN A 203 -50.69 7.27 -4.33
CA GLN A 203 -49.74 8.13 -5.04
C GLN A 203 -48.31 8.02 -4.47
N PHE A 204 -48.15 7.95 -3.15
CA PHE A 204 -46.85 7.75 -2.53
C PHE A 204 -46.23 6.39 -2.90
N LEU A 205 -47.03 5.32 -2.86
CA LEU A 205 -46.57 3.98 -3.24
C LEU A 205 -46.25 3.89 -4.74
N GLU A 206 -47.01 4.56 -5.60
CA GLU A 206 -46.73 4.72 -7.04
C GLU A 206 -45.37 5.42 -7.25
N GLN A 207 -45.16 6.56 -6.58
CA GLN A 207 -43.90 7.30 -6.68
C GLN A 207 -42.71 6.48 -6.18
N GLN A 208 -42.86 5.71 -5.10
CA GLN A 208 -41.79 4.83 -4.65
C GLN A 208 -41.48 3.71 -5.66
N ALA A 209 -42.52 3.11 -6.25
CA ALA A 209 -42.37 2.08 -7.27
C ALA A 209 -41.67 2.63 -8.54
N ASP A 210 -42.05 3.81 -9.00
CA ASP A 210 -41.47 4.46 -10.18
C ASP A 210 -40.01 4.89 -9.96
N ASN A 211 -39.64 5.28 -8.74
CA ASN A 211 -38.27 5.69 -8.42
C ASN A 211 -37.32 4.52 -8.14
N LEU A 212 -37.85 3.32 -7.85
CA LEU A 212 -37.05 2.14 -7.48
C LEU A 212 -36.03 1.72 -8.57
N PRO A 213 -36.39 1.67 -9.87
CA PRO A 213 -35.41 1.44 -10.94
C PRO A 213 -34.26 2.45 -10.94
N THR A 214 -34.58 3.74 -10.77
CA THR A 214 -33.59 4.82 -10.73
C THR A 214 -32.67 4.68 -9.51
N GLN A 215 -33.22 4.30 -8.35
CA GLN A 215 -32.43 4.05 -7.14
C GLN A 215 -31.47 2.87 -7.32
N LEU A 216 -31.92 1.75 -7.90
CA LEU A 216 -31.09 0.57 -8.14
C LEU A 216 -29.95 0.87 -9.13
N LEU A 217 -30.25 1.59 -10.23
CA LEU A 217 -29.23 2.05 -11.17
C LEU A 217 -28.23 3.01 -10.52
N THR A 218 -28.72 3.94 -9.70
CA THR A 218 -27.87 4.90 -8.98
C THR A 218 -26.93 4.17 -8.03
N GLN A 219 -27.41 3.19 -7.25
CA GLN A 219 -26.56 2.38 -6.37
C GLN A 219 -25.46 1.62 -7.13
N ILE A 220 -25.77 1.05 -8.30
CA ILE A 220 -24.75 0.37 -9.13
C ILE A 220 -23.68 1.37 -9.57
N ARG A 221 -24.08 2.57 -10.01
CA ARG A 221 -23.17 3.62 -10.46
C ARG A 221 -22.34 4.21 -9.33
N GLU A 222 -22.93 4.46 -8.18
CA GLU A 222 -22.23 4.92 -6.97
C GLU A 222 -21.20 3.90 -6.53
N ARG A 223 -21.58 2.62 -6.48
CA ARG A 223 -20.66 1.53 -6.13
C ARG A 223 -19.51 1.40 -7.13
N LYS A 224 -19.80 1.52 -8.44
CA LYS A 224 -18.77 1.57 -9.49
C LYS A 224 -17.80 2.72 -9.23
N GLN A 225 -18.33 3.92 -9.02
CA GLN A 225 -17.53 5.13 -8.78
C GLN A 225 -16.66 4.99 -7.53
N GLU A 226 -17.22 4.44 -6.44
CA GLU A 226 -16.48 4.19 -5.20
C GLU A 226 -15.33 3.20 -5.42
N LEU A 227 -15.59 2.06 -6.07
CA LEU A 227 -14.57 1.06 -6.37
C LEU A 227 -13.47 1.61 -7.30
N GLU A 228 -13.84 2.41 -8.30
CA GLU A 228 -12.88 3.11 -9.15
C GLU A 228 -12.00 4.06 -8.35
N GLN A 229 -12.60 4.86 -7.45
CA GLN A 229 -11.86 5.77 -6.59
C GLN A 229 -10.92 5.00 -5.65
N GLN A 230 -11.39 3.92 -5.03
CA GLN A 230 -10.55 3.05 -4.19
C GLN A 230 -9.39 2.43 -4.97
N ALA A 231 -9.62 1.95 -6.20
CA ALA A 231 -8.56 1.41 -7.04
C ALA A 231 -7.52 2.49 -7.41
N LYS A 232 -7.98 3.71 -7.72
CA LYS A 232 -7.11 4.86 -8.02
C LYS A 232 -6.29 5.26 -6.79
N THR A 233 -6.91 5.40 -5.62
CA THR A 233 -6.22 5.84 -4.39
C THR A 233 -5.23 4.78 -3.87
N ARG A 234 -5.60 3.50 -3.88
CA ARG A 234 -4.70 2.39 -3.51
C ARG A 234 -3.47 2.35 -4.43
N SER A 235 -3.67 2.48 -5.73
CA SER A 235 -2.59 2.53 -6.72
C SER A 235 -1.67 3.73 -6.50
N LEU A 236 -2.23 4.92 -6.26
CA LEU A 236 -1.45 6.11 -5.97
C LEU A 236 -0.62 5.94 -4.70
N LYS A 237 -1.24 5.51 -3.59
CA LYS A 237 -0.56 5.27 -2.32
C LYS A 237 0.60 4.29 -2.49
N SER A 238 0.37 3.16 -3.14
CA SER A 238 1.40 2.14 -3.42
C SER A 238 2.54 2.71 -4.26
N SER A 239 2.22 3.44 -5.33
CA SER A 239 3.21 4.00 -6.25
C SER A 239 4.09 5.07 -5.61
N LEU A 240 3.52 5.97 -4.80
CA LEU A 240 4.27 7.02 -4.12
C LEU A 240 5.14 6.41 -3.01
N GLN A 241 4.55 5.61 -2.12
CA GLN A 241 5.27 5.07 -0.98
C GLN A 241 6.43 4.17 -1.43
N THR A 242 6.14 3.17 -2.26
CA THR A 242 7.16 2.20 -2.70
C THR A 242 8.13 2.85 -3.69
N GLY A 243 7.63 3.71 -4.58
CA GLY A 243 8.45 4.40 -5.58
C GLY A 243 9.46 5.36 -4.94
N ILE A 244 9.01 6.24 -4.02
CA ILE A 244 9.90 7.19 -3.33
C ILE A 244 10.89 6.44 -2.43
N SER A 245 10.44 5.44 -1.66
CA SER A 245 11.34 4.65 -0.81
C SER A 245 12.41 3.94 -1.63
N SER A 246 12.06 3.36 -2.79
CA SER A 246 13.05 2.71 -3.66
C SER A 246 14.12 3.67 -4.18
N LEU A 247 13.75 4.89 -4.57
CA LEU A 247 14.70 5.93 -5.00
C LEU A 247 15.61 6.40 -3.86
N LEU A 248 15.04 6.64 -2.67
CA LEU A 248 15.82 7.04 -1.49
C LEU A 248 16.83 5.97 -1.11
N LEU A 249 16.42 4.70 -1.12
CA LEU A 249 17.31 3.56 -0.90
C LEU A 249 18.40 3.50 -1.96
N ALA A 250 18.04 3.62 -3.25
CA ALA A 250 19.02 3.61 -4.35
C ALA A 250 20.09 4.69 -4.14
N ILE A 251 19.69 5.93 -3.81
CA ILE A 251 20.61 7.03 -3.54
C ILE A 251 21.55 6.69 -2.37
N GLY A 252 21.00 6.22 -1.24
CA GLY A 252 21.81 5.88 -0.07
C GLY A 252 22.81 4.76 -0.35
N TYR A 253 22.38 3.70 -1.04
CA TYR A 253 23.23 2.56 -1.38
C TYR A 253 24.31 2.92 -2.40
N ILE A 254 23.98 3.73 -3.41
CA ILE A 254 24.96 4.26 -4.36
C ILE A 254 26.01 5.12 -3.63
N GLY A 255 25.59 5.96 -2.68
CA GLY A 255 26.49 6.74 -1.85
C GLY A 255 27.46 5.88 -1.03
N ILE A 256 26.96 4.83 -0.38
CA ILE A 256 27.79 3.88 0.37
C ILE A 256 28.74 3.13 -0.56
N GLY A 257 28.27 2.65 -1.71
CA GLY A 257 29.09 1.94 -2.69
C GLY A 257 30.22 2.81 -3.24
N TRP A 258 29.90 4.04 -3.64
CA TRP A 258 30.87 4.99 -4.17
C TRP A 258 31.95 5.37 -3.14
N THR A 259 31.54 5.67 -1.90
CA THR A 259 32.48 6.01 -0.82
C THR A 259 33.37 4.82 -0.46
N GLY A 260 32.80 3.62 -0.33
CA GLY A 260 33.55 2.39 -0.07
C GLY A 260 34.61 2.10 -1.13
N LEU A 261 34.24 2.12 -2.42
CA LEU A 261 35.18 1.89 -3.53
C LEU A 261 36.29 2.94 -3.62
N LYS A 262 36.02 4.20 -3.25
CA LYS A 262 37.03 5.26 -3.15
C LYS A 262 38.01 5.01 -2.01
N THR A 263 37.53 4.58 -0.84
CA THR A 263 38.40 4.29 0.32
C THR A 263 39.34 3.11 0.11
N VAL A 264 38.93 2.14 -0.71
CA VAL A 264 39.74 0.95 -1.07
C VAL A 264 40.73 1.24 -2.22
N GLY A 265 40.69 2.45 -2.80
CA GLY A 265 41.66 2.90 -3.80
C GLY A 265 41.37 2.45 -5.24
N ILE A 266 40.17 1.93 -5.52
CA ILE A 266 39.77 1.45 -6.86
C ILE A 266 39.32 2.61 -7.76
N LEU A 267 38.64 3.61 -7.18
CA LEU A 267 38.19 4.83 -7.89
C LEU A 267 39.11 6.04 -7.66
N GLY A 268 40.15 5.90 -6.83
CA GLY A 268 41.12 6.95 -6.55
C GLY A 268 42.25 6.96 -7.59
N GLY A 269 42.15 7.82 -8.60
CA GLY A 269 43.24 8.09 -9.54
C GLY A 269 44.55 8.32 -8.81
N GLY A 270 45.56 7.52 -9.14
CA GLY A 270 46.83 7.46 -8.44
C GLY A 270 47.55 8.81 -8.41
N ARG A 271 47.53 9.47 -7.24
CA ARG A 271 48.59 10.43 -6.91
C ARG A 271 49.82 9.64 -6.47
N ARG A 272 50.63 9.21 -7.45
CA ARG A 272 52.04 8.89 -7.21
C ARG A 272 52.69 10.17 -6.68
N LYS A 273 53.15 10.13 -5.43
CA LYS A 273 54.07 11.14 -4.88
C LYS A 273 55.33 11.13 -5.78
N PRO A 274 55.80 12.28 -6.31
CA PRO A 274 57.07 12.30 -7.00
C PRO A 274 58.16 11.93 -5.99
N SER A 275 59.05 11.00 -6.37
CA SER A 275 60.26 10.74 -5.60
C SER A 275 61.10 12.01 -5.63
N ALA A 276 61.40 12.55 -4.45
CA ALA A 276 62.46 13.54 -4.32
C ALA A 276 63.77 12.85 -4.71
N GLY A 277 64.41 13.35 -5.78
CA GLY A 277 65.80 13.07 -6.10
C GLY A 277 66.74 13.88 -5.21
#